data_AF-A0A2E2B6S0-F1
#
_entry.id   AF-A0A2E2B6S0-F1
#
_cell.length_a   1.000
_cell.length_b   1.000
_cell.length_c   1.000
_cell.angle_alpha   90.00
_cell.angle_beta   90.00
_cell.angle_gamma   90.00
#
_symmetry.space_group_name_H-M   'P 1'
#
loop_
_entity.id
_entity.type
_entity.pdbx_description
1 polymer ?
#
loop_
_entity_poly.entity_id
_entity_poly.type
_entity_poly.pdbx_seq_one_letter_code
_entity_poly.pdbx_strand_id
1 'polypeptide(L)' 'MPRQTDSVMTIDELADYLKISKSTLYHLVRRGEVPGTKIGRHWRFKRDAIDHWLEKRQDAQNGD' A
#
# COMPACT_ATOMS: atom_id res chain seq x y z
N MET A 1 4.66 -8.27 -24.42
CA MET A 1 3.79 -8.59 -23.27
C MET A 1 3.48 -7.28 -22.54
N PRO A 2 2.29 -6.66 -22.67
CA PRO A 2 2.01 -5.48 -21.86
C PRO A 2 1.84 -5.94 -20.42
N ARG A 3 2.76 -5.53 -19.54
CA ARG A 3 2.65 -5.72 -18.10
C ARG A 3 1.55 -4.77 -17.60
N GLN A 4 0.30 -5.20 -17.69
CA GLN A 4 -0.84 -4.46 -17.15
C GLN A 4 -0.90 -4.69 -15.64
N THR A 5 -0.06 -3.98 -14.89
CA THR A 5 -0.15 -3.90 -13.43
C THR A 5 -0.34 -2.45 -12.97
N ASP A 6 -1.17 -1.69 -13.69
CA ASP A 6 -1.61 -0.35 -13.24
C ASP A 6 -2.94 -0.40 -12.46
N SER A 7 -3.14 -1.46 -11.66
CA SER A 7 -4.23 -1.46 -10.67
C SER A 7 -3.87 -0.53 -9.52
N VAL A 8 -4.24 0.74 -9.68
CA VAL A 8 -4.28 1.72 -8.59
C VAL A 8 -5.47 1.44 -7.68
N MET A 9 -5.20 1.42 -6.38
CA MET A 9 -6.17 1.20 -5.32
C MET A 9 -6.38 2.50 -4.56
N THR A 10 -7.61 2.72 -4.09
CA THR A 10 -7.92 3.76 -3.13
C THR A 10 -7.50 3.35 -1.72
N ILE A 11 -7.56 4.29 -0.77
CA ILE A 11 -7.30 3.96 0.64
C ILE A 11 -8.31 2.96 1.20
N ASP A 12 -9.53 2.93 0.66
CA ASP A 12 -10.56 1.97 1.04
C ASP A 12 -10.19 0.55 0.59
N GLU A 13 -9.87 0.42 -0.68
CA GLU A 13 -9.48 -0.86 -1.28
C GLU A 13 -8.18 -1.40 -0.68
N LEU A 14 -7.23 -0.51 -0.38
CA LEU A 14 -6.00 -0.91 0.29
C LEU A 14 -6.24 -1.36 1.73
N ALA A 15 -7.15 -0.71 2.46
CA ALA A 15 -7.52 -1.10 3.81
C ALA A 15 -8.15 -2.50 3.83
N ASP A 16 -9.05 -2.77 2.88
CA ASP A 16 -9.67 -4.08 2.70
C ASP A 16 -8.64 -5.14 2.30
N TYR A 17 -7.76 -4.81 1.35
CA TYR A 17 -6.69 -5.71 0.88
C TYR A 17 -5.71 -6.10 1.98
N LEU A 18 -5.26 -5.13 2.79
CA LEU A 18 -4.38 -5.36 3.93
C LEU A 18 -5.12 -5.90 5.17
N LYS A 19 -6.46 -5.96 5.13
CA LYS A 19 -7.32 -6.32 6.25
C LYS A 19 -7.05 -5.49 7.51
N ILE A 20 -6.81 -4.19 7.35
CA ILE A 20 -6.62 -3.24 8.46
C ILE A 20 -7.64 -2.11 8.42
N SER A 21 -7.91 -1.52 9.58
CA SER A 21 -8.80 -0.36 9.69
C SER A 21 -8.28 0.83 8.89
N LYS A 22 -9.18 1.57 8.22
CA LYS A 22 -8.84 2.79 7.47
C LYS A 22 -8.07 3.80 8.33
N SER A 23 -8.41 3.92 9.62
CA SER A 23 -7.72 4.80 10.57
C SER A 23 -6.24 4.43 10.71
N THR A 24 -5.94 3.13 10.84
CA THR A 24 -4.57 2.61 10.90
C THR A 24 -3.84 2.87 9.59
N LEU A 25 -4.49 2.58 8.46
CA LEU A 25 -3.89 2.84 7.15
C LEU A 25 -3.61 4.33 6.94
N TYR A 26 -4.52 5.22 7.33
CA TYR A 26 -4.31 6.67 7.29
C TYR A 26 -3.10 7.10 8.10
N HIS A 27 -2.90 6.52 9.30
CA HIS A 27 -1.72 6.79 10.11
C HIS A 27 -0.43 6.33 9.41
N LEU A 28 -0.41 5.10 8.89
CA LEU A 28 0.75 4.55 8.18
C LEU A 28 1.12 5.37 6.95
N VAL A 29 0.12 5.76 6.16
CA VAL A 29 0.29 6.59 4.96
C VAL A 29 0.78 7.99 5.33
N ARG A 30 0.24 8.59 6.41
CA ARG A 30 0.72 9.89 6.92
C ARG A 30 2.15 9.84 7.44
N ARG A 31 2.58 8.71 8.02
CA ARG A 31 3.96 8.50 8.45
C ARG A 31 4.92 8.18 7.30
N GLY A 32 4.39 7.97 6.08
CA GLY A 32 5.20 7.56 4.93
C GLY A 32 5.66 6.10 5.01
N GLU A 33 5.03 5.29 5.86
CA GLU A 33 5.38 3.87 6.01
C GLU A 33 4.82 3.00 4.90
N VAL A 34 3.74 3.43 4.24
CA VAL A 34 3.08 2.72 3.14
C VAL A 34 3.27 3.51 1.85
N PRO A 35 3.73 2.88 0.75
CA PRO A 35 3.96 3.58 -0.50
C PRO A 35 2.64 4.00 -1.16
N GLY A 36 2.31 5.27 -1.03
CA GLY A 36 1.13 5.89 -1.63
C GLY A 36 1.47 7.18 -2.36
N THR A 37 0.73 7.46 -3.43
CA THR A 37 0.81 8.74 -4.16
C THR A 37 -0.43 9.56 -3.83
N LYS A 38 -0.22 10.80 -3.36
CA LYS A 38 -1.31 11.75 -3.16
C LYS A 38 -1.61 12.48 -4.48
N ILE A 39 -2.79 12.24 -5.04
CA ILE A 39 -3.24 12.86 -6.29
C ILE A 39 -4.43 13.76 -5.95
N GLY A 40 -4.17 15.07 -5.91
CA GLY A 40 -5.13 16.07 -5.45
C GLY A 40 -5.55 15.83 -3.99
N ARG A 41 -6.84 15.54 -3.78
CA ARG A 41 -7.41 15.25 -2.45
C ARG A 41 -7.47 13.77 -2.11
N HIS A 42 -7.10 12.89 -3.03
CA HIS A 42 -7.23 11.44 -2.87
C HIS A 42 -5.87 10.75 -2.82
N TRP A 43 -5.79 9.68 -2.04
CA TRP A 43 -4.65 8.78 -2.06
C TRP A 43 -4.87 7.67 -3.10
N ARG A 44 -3.78 7.33 -3.79
CA ARG A 44 -3.70 6.23 -4.76
C ARG A 44 -2.51 5.36 -4.44
N PHE A 45 -2.74 4.07 -4.46
CA PHE A 45 -1.75 3.06 -4.09
C PHE A 45 -1.60 2.11 -5.26
N LYS A 46 -0.41 1.99 -5.83
CA LYS A 46 -0.18 0.99 -6.87
C LYS A 46 -0.11 -0.37 -6.21
N ARG A 47 -0.93 -1.33 -6.65
CA ARG A 47 -0.91 -2.70 -6.13
C ARG A 47 0.49 -3.30 -6.12
N ASP A 48 1.22 -3.14 -7.23
CA ASP A 48 2.60 -3.60 -7.39
C ASP A 48 3.56 -3.00 -6.34
N ALA A 49 3.44 -1.70 -6.05
CA ALA A 49 4.25 -1.04 -5.04
C ALA A 49 3.91 -1.52 -3.61
N ILE A 50 2.63 -1.82 -3.35
CA ILE A 50 2.19 -2.37 -2.06
C ILE A 50 2.68 -3.80 -1.89
N ASP A 51 2.60 -4.62 -2.93
CA ASP A 51 3.07 -6.01 -2.94
C ASP A 51 4.57 -6.07 -2.61
N HIS A 52 5.38 -5.28 -3.34
CA HIS A 52 6.80 -5.14 -3.08
C HIS A 52 7.13 -4.60 -1.68
N TRP A 53 6.31 -3.71 -1.15
CA TRP A 53 6.47 -3.22 0.22
C TRP A 53 6.15 -4.31 1.26
N LEU A 54 5.10 -5.09 1.03
CA LEU A 54 4.76 -6.23 1.88
C LEU A 54 5.94 -7.20 1.90
N GLU A 55 6.43 -7.64 0.73
CA GLU A 55 7.60 -8.54 0.59
C GLU A 55 8.80 -8.07 1.43
N LYS A 56 9.15 -6.78 1.35
CA LYS A 56 10.26 -6.22 2.15
C LYS A 56 10.02 -6.25 3.66
N ARG A 57 8.77 -6.14 4.10
CA ARG A 57 8.43 -6.21 5.53
C ARG A 57 8.48 -7.63 6.08
N GLN A 58 8.10 -8.63 5.28
CA GLN A 58 8.15 -10.04 5.69
C GLN A 58 9.60 -10.49 5.87
N ASP A 59 10.47 -10.10 4.93
CA ASP A 59 11.91 -10.39 4.99
C ASP A 59 12.57 -9.79 6.23
N ALA A 60 12.21 -8.54 6.58
CA ALA A 60 12.72 -7.87 7.78
C ALA A 60 12.18 -8.44 9.11
N GLN A 61 11.09 -9.22 9.11
CA GLN A 61 10.52 -9.83 10.32
C GLN A 61 10.84 -11.33 10.49
N ASN A 62 11.39 -12.00 9.47
CA ASN A 62 11.70 -13.43 9.51
C ASN A 62 13.21 -13.70 9.67
N GLY A 63 13.95 -12.76 10.26
CA GLY A 63 15.42 -12.81 10.42
C GLY A 63 15.93 -12.93 11.86
N ASP A 64 15.14 -13.53 12.77
CA ASP A 64 15.56 -13.86 14.15
C ASP A 64 15.58 -15.38 14.36
#